data_AF-A0A2G5SAG3-F1
#
_entry.id   AF-A0A2G5SAG3-F1
#
_cell.length_a   1.000
_cell.length_b   1.000
_cell.length_c   1.000
_cell.angle_alpha   90.00
_cell.angle_beta   90.00
_cell.angle_gamma   90.00
#
_symmetry.space_group_name_H-M   'P 1'
#
loop_
_entity.id
_entity.type
_entity.pdbx_description
1 polymer ?
#
loop_
_entity_poly.entity_id
_entity_poly.type
_entity_poly.pdbx_seq_one_letter_code
_entity_poly.pdbx_strand_id
1 'polypeptide(L)'
;MLLIVMLKIRYNMNIVVLRGAHECEKMMARDGFAEEIKKTFGQDTDTLSNIFIALSLFAALPVAAILSHTFCVHGGLSQRFGTTDQMQTPNSF
;
A
#
# COMPACT_ATOMS: atom_id res chain seq x y z
N MET A 1 -0.73 -6.52 -8.92
CA MET A 1 -0.37 -6.38 -7.49
C MET A 1 -0.07 -7.72 -6.78
N LEU A 2 -0.80 -8.81 -7.06
CA LEU A 2 -0.55 -10.13 -6.44
C LEU A 2 0.91 -10.62 -6.50
N LEU A 3 1.59 -10.48 -7.65
CA LEU A 3 2.99 -10.87 -7.80
C LEU A 3 3.90 -10.18 -6.76
N ILE A 4 3.71 -8.87 -6.55
CA ILE A 4 4.51 -8.08 -5.61
C ILE A 4 4.27 -8.55 -4.17
N VAL A 5 3.01 -8.85 -3.82
CA VAL A 5 2.66 -9.42 -2.51
C VAL A 5 3.33 -10.77 -2.31
N MET A 6 3.30 -11.66 -3.31
CA MET A 6 3.95 -12.97 -3.24
C MET A 6 5.47 -12.86 -3.10
N LEU A 7 6.09 -11.93 -3.83
CA LEU A 7 7.52 -11.64 -3.69
C LEU A 7 7.85 -11.10 -2.30
N LYS A 8 7.02 -10.20 -1.75
CA LYS A 8 7.19 -9.70 -0.38
C LYS A 8 7.07 -10.83 0.66
N ILE A 9 6.15 -11.78 0.48
CA ILE A 9 6.01 -12.93 1.35
C ILE A 9 7.26 -13.82 1.25
N ARG A 10 7.69 -14.15 0.03
CA ARG A 10 8.82 -15.06 -0.22
C ARG A 10 10.18 -14.48 0.16
N TYR A 11 10.35 -13.17 0.05
CA TYR A 11 11.61 -12.45 0.27
C TYR A 11 11.41 -11.27 1.23
N ASN A 12 10.81 -11.54 2.39
CA ASN A 12 10.37 -10.54 3.36
C ASN A 12 11.47 -9.59 3.87
N MET A 13 12.73 -10.04 3.92
CA MET A 13 13.90 -9.24 4.32
C MET A 13 14.52 -8.42 3.18
N ASN A 14 14.27 -8.81 1.93
CA ASN A 14 14.94 -8.23 0.77
C ASN A 14 14.06 -7.22 0.03
N ILE A 15 12.74 -7.35 0.19
CA ILE A 15 11.76 -6.53 -0.53
C ILE A 15 10.96 -5.73 0.47
N VAL A 16 10.94 -4.41 0.29
CA VAL A 16 10.05 -3.48 1.00
C VAL A 16 9.11 -2.89 -0.03
N VAL A 17 7.80 -2.93 0.27
CA VAL A 17 6.76 -2.34 -0.57
C VAL A 17 6.21 -1.15 0.18
N LEU A 18 6.32 0.04 -0.40
CA LEU A 18 5.76 1.26 0.17
C LEU A 18 4.36 1.51 -0.39
N ARG A 19 3.53 2.18 0.41
CA ARG A 19 2.22 2.67 -0.03
C ARG A 19 2.41 3.88 -0.94
N GLY A 20 1.79 3.84 -2.11
CA GLY A 20 1.70 4.99 -3.01
C GLY A 20 0.37 5.73 -2.89
N ALA A 21 0.21 6.77 -3.72
CA ALA A 21 -1.00 7.60 -3.70
C ALA A 21 -2.24 6.88 -4.26
N HIS A 22 -2.04 5.87 -5.10
CA HIS A 22 -3.12 5.10 -5.73
C HIS A 22 -3.59 3.92 -4.86
N GLU A 23 -2.82 3.53 -3.85
CA GLU A 23 -3.13 2.47 -2.89
C GLU A 23 -4.06 3.01 -1.78
N CYS A 24 -5.23 3.52 -2.17
CA CYS A 24 -6.29 3.95 -1.25
C CYS A 24 -7.69 3.74 -1.84
N GLU A 25 -8.71 3.75 -0.98
CA GLU A 25 -10.11 3.52 -1.36
C GLU A 25 -10.58 4.46 -2.46
N LYS A 26 -10.31 5.76 -2.31
CA LYS A 26 -10.71 6.79 -3.27
C LYS A 26 -10.19 6.50 -4.68
N MET A 27 -8.94 6.09 -4.77
CA MET A 27 -8.28 5.84 -6.05
C MET A 27 -8.67 4.48 -6.62
N MET A 28 -8.82 3.45 -5.79
CA MET A 28 -9.34 2.14 -6.19
C MET A 28 -10.73 2.25 -6.83
N ALA A 29 -11.62 3.06 -6.26
CA ALA A 29 -12.96 3.30 -6.80
C ALA A 29 -12.94 4.10 -8.11
N ARG A 30 -12.00 5.04 -8.25
CA ARG A 30 -11.91 5.92 -9.42
C ARG A 30 -11.18 5.28 -10.61
N ASP A 31 -10.09 4.57 -10.35
CA ASP A 31 -9.15 4.10 -11.37
C ASP A 31 -9.50 2.70 -11.90
N GLY A 32 -10.62 2.11 -11.44
CA GLY A 32 -11.16 0.85 -11.97
C GLY A 32 -10.57 -0.42 -11.35
N PHE A 33 -9.72 -0.32 -10.34
CA PHE A 33 -9.12 -1.50 -9.69
C PHE A 33 -10.17 -2.38 -9.00
N ALA A 34 -11.23 -1.80 -8.44
CA ALA A 34 -12.35 -2.57 -7.88
C ALA A 34 -13.08 -3.41 -8.96
N GLU A 35 -13.26 -2.85 -10.16
CA GLU A 35 -13.87 -3.58 -11.28
C GLU A 35 -12.95 -4.69 -11.80
N GLU A 36 -11.64 -4.47 -11.80
CA GLU A 36 -10.65 -5.51 -12.13
C GLU A 36 -10.71 -6.68 -11.13
N ILE A 37 -10.83 -6.40 -9.83
CA ILE A 37 -11.02 -7.43 -8.79
C ILE A 37 -12.30 -8.22 -9.06
N LYS A 38 -13.43 -7.54 -9.31
CA LYS A 38 -14.71 -8.17 -9.59
C LYS A 38 -14.64 -9.07 -10.83
N LYS A 39 -14.01 -8.57 -11.91
CA LYS A 39 -13.84 -9.34 -13.16
C LYS A 39 -12.97 -10.58 -12.97
N THR A 40 -11.94 -10.48 -12.14
CA THR A 40 -10.93 -11.54 -11.98
C THR A 40 -11.33 -12.60 -10.95
N PHE A 41 -11.99 -12.19 -9.85
CA PHE A 41 -12.27 -13.05 -8.69
C PHE A 41 -13.77 -13.19 -8.35
N GLY A 42 -14.64 -12.41 -9.00
CA GLY A 42 -16.06 -12.30 -8.62
C GLY A 42 -16.92 -13.52 -8.92
N GLN A 43 -16.40 -14.56 -9.59
CA GLN A 43 -17.16 -15.80 -9.81
C GLN A 43 -17.08 -16.76 -8.61
N ASP A 44 -15.95 -16.78 -7.89
CA ASP A 44 -15.68 -17.77 -6.85
C ASP A 44 -15.78 -17.21 -5.42
N THR A 45 -15.83 -15.88 -5.27
CA THR A 45 -15.83 -15.20 -3.96
C THR A 45 -16.69 -13.95 -3.93
N ASP A 46 -17.14 -13.58 -2.73
CA ASP A 46 -17.80 -12.30 -2.48
C ASP A 46 -16.87 -11.14 -2.86
N THR A 47 -17.32 -10.33 -3.82
CA THR A 47 -16.52 -9.21 -4.37
C THR A 47 -16.22 -8.17 -3.29
N LEU A 48 -17.15 -7.93 -2.36
CA LEU A 48 -16.94 -6.98 -1.27
C LEU A 48 -15.82 -7.43 -0.34
N SER A 49 -15.76 -8.72 -0.01
CA SER A 49 -14.69 -9.32 0.78
C SER A 49 -13.32 -9.16 0.09
N ASN A 50 -13.25 -9.39 -1.22
CA ASN A 50 -12.00 -9.23 -1.98
C ASN A 50 -11.52 -7.76 -2.00
N ILE A 51 -12.45 -6.80 -2.16
CA ILE A 51 -12.15 -5.37 -2.08
C ILE A 51 -11.67 -5.00 -0.67
N PHE A 52 -12.36 -5.49 0.37
CA PHE A 52 -11.98 -5.24 1.76
C PHE A 52 -10.58 -5.76 2.07
N ILE A 53 -10.23 -6.96 1.61
CA ILE A 53 -8.89 -7.54 1.75
C ILE A 53 -7.85 -6.67 1.05
N ALA A 54 -8.12 -6.21 -0.17
CA ALA A 54 -7.21 -5.35 -0.92
C ALA A 54 -6.98 -3.99 -0.20
N LEU A 55 -8.02 -3.37 0.32
CA LEU A 55 -7.91 -2.13 1.10
C LEU A 55 -7.17 -2.33 2.42
N SER A 56 -7.41 -3.45 3.10
CA SER A 56 -6.69 -3.82 4.32
C SER A 56 -5.19 -4.00 4.06
N LEU A 57 -4.84 -4.63 2.93
CA LEU A 57 -3.46 -4.73 2.47
C LEU A 57 -2.85 -3.34 2.22
N PHE A 58 -3.55 -2.45 1.52
CA PHE A 58 -3.06 -1.10 1.25
C PHE A 58 -2.84 -0.29 2.53
N ALA A 59 -3.73 -0.42 3.52
CA ALA A 59 -3.57 0.22 4.82
C ALA A 59 -2.37 -0.33 5.62
N ALA A 60 -2.00 -1.59 5.41
CA ALA A 60 -0.85 -2.21 6.06
C ALA A 60 0.49 -1.88 5.40
N LEU A 61 0.51 -1.25 4.22
CA LEU A 61 1.76 -0.87 3.57
C LEU A 61 2.42 0.33 4.27
N PRO A 62 3.72 0.28 4.57
CA PRO A 62 4.44 1.41 5.13
C PRO A 62 4.48 2.59 4.15
N VAL A 63 4.35 3.82 4.65
CA VAL A 63 4.40 5.04 3.85
C VAL A 63 5.81 5.51 3.51
N ALA A 64 6.80 5.05 4.28
CA ALA A 64 8.20 5.40 4.15
C ALA A 64 9.11 4.26 4.60
N ALA A 65 10.36 4.26 4.13
CA ALA A 65 11.42 3.40 4.63
C ALA A 65 12.75 4.15 4.67
N ILE A 66 13.63 3.73 5.57
CA ILE A 66 15.03 4.17 5.61
C ILE A 66 15.89 2.98 5.21
N LEU A 67 16.61 3.11 4.10
CA LEU A 67 17.59 2.12 3.65
C LEU A 67 18.99 2.68 3.83
N SER A 68 19.70 2.18 4.84
CA SER A 68 21.01 2.70 5.28
C SER A 68 20.96 4.20 5.59
N HIS A 69 21.27 5.07 4.63
CA HIS A 69 21.27 6.52 4.78
C HIS A 69 20.31 7.22 3.80
N THR A 70 19.46 6.46 3.10
CA THR A 70 18.51 6.99 2.13
C THR A 70 17.09 6.88 2.67
N PHE A 71 16.38 8.01 2.68
CA PHE A 71 14.96 8.07 3.00
C PHE A 71 14.13 7.87 1.73
N CYS A 72 13.25 6.88 1.72
CA CYS A 72 12.42 6.51 0.57
C CYS A 72 10.95 6.75 0.89
N VAL A 73 10.27 7.52 0.05
CA VAL A 73 8.84 7.84 0.10
C VAL A 73 8.29 7.95 -1.32
N HIS A 74 6.98 7.78 -1.48
CA HIS A 74 6.32 7.94 -2.78
C HIS A 74 6.13 9.40 -3.20
N GLY A 75 5.60 10.25 -2.30
CA GLY A 75 5.16 11.63 -2.63
C GLY A 75 6.16 12.76 -2.33
N GLY A 76 7.26 12.48 -1.62
CA GLY A 76 8.27 13.47 -1.25
C GLY A 76 8.19 13.98 0.20
N LEU A 77 8.93 15.05 0.49
CA LEU A 77 9.03 15.63 1.84
C LEU A 77 7.85 16.56 2.13
N SER A 78 7.19 16.36 3.27
CA SER A 78 6.17 17.27 3.78
C SER A 78 6.80 18.32 4.67
N GLN A 79 6.35 19.58 4.54
CA GLN A 79 6.77 20.69 5.41
C GLN A 79 6.35 20.51 6.89
N ARG A 80 5.47 19.55 7.16
CA ARG A 80 4.97 19.24 8.51
C ARG A 80 5.92 18.35 9.32
N PHE A 81 6.82 17.62 8.65
CA PHE A 81 7.74 16.70 9.30
C PHE A 81 9.18 17.20 9.14
N GLY A 82 9.76 17.68 10.24
CA GLY A 82 11.15 18.15 10.27
C GLY A 82 12.15 17.03 10.51
N THR A 83 11.72 15.91 11.09
CA THR A 83 12.54 14.72 11.35
C THR A 83 11.77 13.44 11.03
N THR A 84 12.50 12.36 10.72
CA THR A 84 11.92 11.04 10.40
C THR A 84 11.18 10.41 11.58
N ASP A 85 11.55 10.77 12.81
CA ASP A 85 10.93 10.28 14.04
C ASP A 85 9.45 10.69 14.15
N GLN A 86 9.12 11.89 13.66
CA GLN A 86 7.74 12.42 13.68
C GLN A 86 6.78 11.62 12.79
N MET A 87 7.30 10.85 11.82
CA MET A 87 6.53 10.01 10.91
C MET A 87 6.29 8.58 11.46
N GLN A 88 6.80 8.25 12.65
CA GLN A 88 6.59 6.94 13.28
C GLN A 88 5.29 6.85 14.11
N THR A 89 4.54 7.94 14.22
CA THR A 89 3.28 7.96 14.98
C THR A 89 2.16 7.23 14.24
N PRO A 90 1.33 6.43 14.92
CA PRO A 90 0.14 5.87 14.29
C PRO A 90 -0.76 7.01 13.78
N ASN A 91 -1.25 6.94 12.54
CA ASN A 91 -2.09 7.94 11.86
C ASN A 91 -1.41 9.27 11.49
N SER A 92 -0.09 9.30 11.23
CA SER A 92 0.54 10.51 10.65
C SER A 92 0.09 10.81 9.20
N PHE A 93 -0.54 9.84 8.52
CA PHE A 93 -0.98 9.88 7.12
C PHE A 93 -2.35 9.23 6.94
#